data_AF-A0A9E2U2K2-F1
#
_entry.id   AF-A0A9E2U2K2-F1
#
_cell.length_a   1.000
_cell.length_b   1.000
_cell.length_c   1.000
_cell.angle_alpha   90.00
_cell.angle_beta   90.00
_cell.angle_gamma   90.00
#
_symmetry.space_group_name_H-M   'P 1'
#
loop_
_entity.id
_entity.type
_entity.pdbx_description
1 polymer ?
#
loop_
_entity_poly.entity_id
_entity_poly.type
_entity_poly.pdbx_seq_one_letter_code
_entity_poly.pdbx_strand_id
1 'polypeptide(L)'
;MKKVRIGNSSGFWGDEPMAMERQVRMGRLDYLTADYLAEVSMSILAKQQARDKELGYVSDFIEHVQLSIESLKSHFPKIITNAGGNNP
;
A
#
# COMPACT_ATOMS: atom_id res chain seq x y z
N MET A 1 27.31 1.65 -12.33
CA MET A 1 26.28 1.22 -11.33
C MET A 1 24.90 1.31 -11.97
N LYS A 2 24.00 0.36 -11.69
CA LYS A 2 22.59 0.45 -12.15
C LYS A 2 21.85 1.46 -11.28
N LYS A 3 21.19 2.46 -11.89
CA LYS A 3 20.34 3.41 -11.19
C LYS A 3 19.04 2.71 -10.77
N VAL A 4 18.61 2.93 -9.52
CA VAL A 4 17.36 2.40 -8.96
C VAL A 4 16.47 3.58 -8.55
N ARG A 5 15.18 3.54 -8.88
CA ARG A 5 14.17 4.51 -8.48
C ARG A 5 13.18 3.88 -7.50
N ILE A 6 13.03 4.48 -6.33
CA ILE A 6 12.11 4.03 -5.29
C ILE A 6 11.14 5.18 -5.01
N GLY A 7 9.85 4.86 -4.96
CA GLY A 7 8.80 5.78 -4.53
C GLY A 7 8.04 5.22 -3.33
N ASN A 8 7.28 6.07 -2.66
CA ASN A 8 6.41 5.71 -1.57
C ASN A 8 5.01 6.32 -1.83
N SER A 9 3.96 5.56 -1.53
CA SER A 9 2.56 5.98 -1.67
C SER A 9 1.80 6.12 -0.35
N SER A 10 2.41 5.77 0.78
CA SER A 10 1.81 5.95 2.11
C SER A 10 2.87 5.89 3.21
N GLY A 11 2.67 6.70 4.25
CA GLY A 11 3.35 6.64 5.53
C GLY A 11 2.44 6.27 6.70
N PHE A 12 1.11 6.30 6.54
CA PHE A 12 0.15 5.83 7.55
C PHE A 12 -1.19 5.39 6.92
N TRP A 13 -2.03 4.73 7.71
CA TRP A 13 -3.38 4.37 7.29
C TRP A 13 -4.33 5.58 7.33
N GLY A 14 -4.85 5.97 6.17
CA GLY A 14 -5.65 7.18 5.97
C GLY A 14 -4.95 8.26 5.14
N ASP A 15 -3.77 7.96 4.61
CA ASP A 15 -3.08 8.80 3.62
C ASP A 15 -3.90 9.01 2.35
N GLU A 16 -3.46 9.95 1.52
CA GLU A 16 -4.18 10.34 0.32
C GLU A 16 -4.38 9.14 -0.66
N PRO A 17 -5.62 8.78 -1.03
CA PRO A 17 -5.89 7.54 -1.77
C PRO A 17 -5.27 7.44 -3.17
N MET A 18 -5.11 8.58 -3.86
CA MET A 18 -4.56 8.61 -5.23
C MET A 18 -3.03 8.68 -5.27
N ALA A 19 -2.34 8.57 -4.13
CA ALA A 19 -0.89 8.68 -4.07
C ALA A 19 -0.20 7.57 -4.87
N MET A 20 -0.71 6.33 -4.78
CA MET A 20 -0.21 5.19 -5.56
C MET A 20 -0.31 5.47 -7.07
N GLU A 21 -1.49 5.89 -7.53
CA GLU A 21 -1.73 6.19 -8.95
C GLU A 21 -0.79 7.29 -9.45
N ARG A 22 -0.59 8.37 -8.67
CA ARG A 22 0.37 9.42 -9.03
C ARG A 22 1.80 8.90 -9.13
N GLN A 23 2.23 8.06 -8.19
CA GLN A 23 3.58 7.49 -8.17
C GLN A 23 3.82 6.57 -9.36
N VAL A 24 2.87 5.67 -9.65
CA VAL A 24 2.96 4.73 -10.77
C VAL A 24 2.97 5.48 -12.10
N ARG A 25 2.08 6.45 -12.28
CA ARG A 25 1.94 7.21 -13.54
C ARG A 25 3.14 8.10 -13.85
N MET A 26 3.76 8.72 -12.84
CA MET A 26 4.81 9.72 -13.07
C MET A 26 6.24 9.19 -12.84
N GLY A 27 6.41 8.20 -11.95
CA GLY A 27 7.72 7.91 -11.35
C GLY A 27 8.63 6.97 -12.13
N ARG A 28 8.10 6.16 -13.07
CA ARG A 28 8.82 5.04 -13.72
C ARG A 28 9.72 4.29 -12.72
N LEU A 29 9.08 3.84 -11.63
CA LEU A 29 9.74 3.34 -10.42
C LEU A 29 10.17 1.88 -10.58
N ASP A 30 11.30 1.49 -9.98
CA ASP A 30 11.65 0.07 -9.87
C ASP A 30 10.93 -0.57 -8.68
N TYR A 31 10.73 0.21 -7.62
CA TYR A 31 10.06 -0.20 -6.39
C TYR A 31 9.08 0.87 -5.92
N LEU A 32 7.94 0.42 -5.39
CA LEU A 32 6.96 1.26 -4.73
C LEU A 32 6.69 0.71 -3.33
N THR A 33 6.84 1.55 -2.30
CA THR A 33 6.51 1.18 -0.93
C THR A 33 5.18 1.77 -0.50
N ALA A 34 4.44 1.04 0.34
CA ALA A 34 3.24 1.51 1.01
C ALA A 34 3.28 1.06 2.48
N ASP A 35 3.43 2.02 3.39
CA ASP A 35 3.51 1.79 4.83
C ASP A 35 2.21 2.20 5.53
N TYR A 36 1.72 1.35 6.44
CA TYR A 36 0.46 1.51 7.15
C TYR A 36 0.55 1.22 8.66
N LEU A 37 1.63 0.63 9.17
CA LEU A 37 1.66 0.03 10.51
C LEU A 37 2.15 0.99 11.61
N ALA A 38 1.53 2.15 11.69
CA ALA A 38 1.64 2.98 12.89
C ALA A 38 0.97 2.30 14.10
N GLU A 39 1.39 2.63 15.32
CA GLU A 39 0.89 2.04 16.58
C GLU A 39 -0.65 2.06 16.67
N VAL A 40 -1.26 3.19 16.27
CA VAL A 40 -2.72 3.35 16.24
C VAL A 40 -3.36 2.39 15.24
N SER A 41 -2.82 2.26 14.02
CA SER A 41 -3.31 1.35 12.99
C SER A 41 -3.33 -0.09 13.49
N MET A 42 -2.24 -0.54 14.13
CA MET A 42 -2.14 -1.91 14.66
C MET A 42 -3.23 -2.21 15.69
N SER A 43 -3.54 -1.24 16.56
CA SER A 43 -4.62 -1.39 17.56
C SER A 43 -6.01 -1.52 16.91
N ILE A 44 -6.24 -0.84 15.78
CA ILE A 44 -7.49 -0.93 15.01
C ILE A 44 -7.59 -2.29 14.31
N LEU A 45 -6.53 -2.71 13.63
CA LEU A 45 -6.48 -4.01 12.94
C LEU A 45 -6.65 -5.18 13.92
N ALA A 46 -6.07 -5.09 15.12
CA ALA A 46 -6.27 -6.09 16.17
C ALA A 46 -7.72 -6.16 16.64
N LYS A 47 -8.38 -5.00 16.81
CA LYS A 47 -9.81 -4.94 17.16
C LYS A 47 -10.70 -5.47 16.03
N GLN A 48 -10.36 -5.21 14.77
CA GLN A 48 -11.08 -5.77 13.62
C GLN A 48 -10.94 -7.30 13.60
N GLN A 49 -9.72 -7.84 13.69
CA GLN A 49 -9.47 -9.29 13.71
C GLN A 49 -10.11 -10.02 14.90
N ALA A 50 -10.22 -9.34 16.05
CA ALA A 50 -10.90 -9.87 17.22
C ALA A 50 -12.42 -10.02 17.00
N ARG A 51 -13.02 -9.18 16.15
CA ARG A 51 -14.45 -9.24 15.79
C ARG A 51 -14.71 -10.24 14.67
N ASP A 52 -13.81 -10.29 13.69
CA ASP A 52 -13.90 -11.18 12.53
C ASP A 52 -12.50 -11.65 12.14
N LYS A 53 -12.30 -12.96 12.10
CA LYS A 53 -10.99 -13.58 11.81
C LYS A 53 -10.52 -13.35 10.38
N GLU A 54 -11.42 -13.02 9.46
CA GLU A 54 -11.08 -12.70 8.07
C GLU A 54 -10.58 -11.26 7.90
N LEU A 55 -10.70 -10.41 8.92
CA LEU A 55 -10.19 -9.04 8.92
C LEU A 55 -8.78 -8.95 9.55
N GLY A 56 -8.28 -7.73 9.77
CA GLY A 56 -6.97 -7.48 10.37
C GLY A 56 -5.88 -7.05 9.39
N TYR A 57 -6.27 -6.77 8.14
CA TYR A 57 -5.42 -6.17 7.12
C TYR A 57 -6.01 -4.81 6.67
N VAL A 58 -5.20 -4.00 5.98
CA VAL A 58 -5.56 -2.68 5.48
C VAL A 58 -6.28 -2.83 4.13
N SER A 59 -7.62 -2.83 4.16
CA SER A 59 -8.47 -2.98 2.97
C SER A 59 -8.19 -1.95 1.89
N ASP A 60 -7.90 -0.71 2.29
CA ASP A 60 -7.70 0.43 1.40
C ASP A 60 -6.51 0.21 0.45
N PHE A 61 -5.52 -0.60 0.85
CA PHE A 61 -4.43 -0.98 -0.06
C PHE A 61 -4.95 -1.68 -1.32
N ILE A 62 -5.95 -2.55 -1.19
CA ILE A 62 -6.57 -3.23 -2.33
C ILE A 62 -7.27 -2.21 -3.23
N GLU A 63 -8.00 -1.26 -2.64
CA GLU A 63 -8.67 -0.19 -3.38
C GLU A 63 -7.66 0.69 -4.13
N HIS A 64 -6.54 1.04 -3.49
CA HIS A 64 -5.48 1.83 -4.13
C HIS A 64 -4.84 1.09 -5.31
N VAL A 65 -4.61 -0.22 -5.18
CA VAL A 65 -4.12 -1.06 -6.29
C VAL A 65 -5.13 -1.11 -7.43
N GLN A 66 -6.43 -1.26 -7.11
CA GLN A 66 -7.50 -1.25 -8.12
C GLN A 66 -7.59 0.08 -8.87
N LEU A 67 -7.52 1.21 -8.15
CA LEU A 67 -7.51 2.55 -8.75
C LEU A 67 -6.30 2.77 -9.66
N SER A 68 -5.18 2.10 -9.37
CA SER A 68 -3.92 2.25 -10.11
C SER A 68 -3.73 1.19 -11.21
N ILE A 69 -4.69 0.27 -11.39
CA ILE A 69 -4.47 -0.95 -12.19
C ILE A 69 -4.16 -0.63 -13.66
N GLU A 70 -4.82 0.39 -14.24
CA GLU A 70 -4.59 0.78 -15.63
C GLU A 70 -3.18 1.35 -15.83
N SER A 71 -2.69 2.18 -14.90
CA SER A 71 -1.32 2.72 -14.94
C SER A 71 -0.27 1.63 -14.71
N LEU A 72 -0.55 0.69 -13.80
CA LEU A 72 0.32 -0.45 -13.47
C LEU A 72 0.53 -1.40 -14.65
N LYS A 73 -0.43 -1.52 -15.58
CA LYS A 73 -0.27 -2.33 -16.80
C LYS A 73 0.87 -1.85 -17.70
N SER A 74 1.13 -0.54 -17.73
CA SER A 74 2.18 0.03 -18.58
C SER A 74 3.59 -0.23 -18.04
N HIS A 75 3.73 -0.19 -16.72
CA HIS A 75 4.98 -0.42 -16.01
C HIS A 75 4.66 -0.82 -14.57
N PHE A 76 4.93 -2.08 -14.23
CA PHE A 76 4.64 -2.63 -12.91
C PHE A 76 5.90 -2.56 -12.02
N PRO A 77 6.01 -1.61 -11.06
CA PRO A 77 7.09 -1.63 -10.09
C PRO A 77 6.93 -2.81 -9.14
N LYS A 78 8.01 -3.24 -8.49
CA LYS A 78 7.88 -4.15 -7.35
C LYS A 78 7.23 -3.42 -6.18
N ILE A 79 6.03 -3.85 -5.79
CA ILE A 79 5.30 -3.27 -4.67
C ILE A 79 5.71 -3.98 -3.37
N ILE A 80 6.07 -3.19 -2.35
CA ILE A 80 6.44 -3.65 -1.01
C ILE A 80 5.47 -2.99 -0.03
N THR A 81 4.75 -3.79 0.75
CA THR A 81 3.71 -3.30 1.65
C THR A 81 3.66 -4.10 2.93
N ASN A 82 3.24 -3.44 4.01
CA ASN A 82 2.87 -4.08 5.28
C ASN A 82 1.35 -4.03 5.51
N ALA A 83 0.56 -3.76 4.47
CA ALA A 83 -0.91 -3.75 4.51
C ALA A 83 -1.53 -5.06 5.01
N GLY A 84 -0.81 -6.19 4.96
CA GLY A 84 -1.26 -7.45 5.57
C GLY A 84 -1.52 -7.33 7.07
N GLY A 85 -0.91 -6.38 7.78
CA GLY A 85 -1.22 -6.10 9.16
C GLY A 85 -1.11 -7.34 10.06
N ASN A 86 -2.21 -7.66 10.75
CA ASN A 86 -2.34 -8.84 11.61
C ASN A 86 -2.89 -10.08 10.87
N ASN A 87 -3.22 -9.95 9.58
CA ASN A 87 -3.73 -11.03 8.73
C ASN A 87 -3.10 -10.96 7.31
N PRO A 88 -1.78 -11.30 7.18
CA PRO A 88 -1.01 -11.14 5.95
C PRO A 88 -1.23 -12.24 4.90
#